data_AF-A0AAD8UT05-F1
#
_entry.id   AF-A0AAD8UT05-F1
#
_cell.length_a   1.000
_cell.length_b   1.000
_cell.length_c   1.000
_cell.angle_alpha   90.00
_cell.angle_beta   90.00
_cell.angle_gamma   90.00
#
_symmetry.space_group_name_H-M   'P 1'
#
loop_
_entity.id
_entity.type
_entity.pdbx_description
1 polymer ?
#
loop_
_entity_poly.entity_id
_entity_poly.type
_entity_poly.pdbx_seq_one_letter_code
_entity_poly.pdbx_strand_id
1 'polypeptide(L)'
;MGRTQPSVGQPPAAFRKAARAKKAKVTLNQLIPSLLPTHPRAQRGIDSAELIVEPKSAVKETRTPKKEGPDVSETNGALHIRLQVADTLTAAHALVTEKAEPDRPVNVSNKETRVAILNMASPLTPGGGFVNGAGSQEESLCMRTTLLPSLKDEYYRLPELGAVYTPDVLVFRDEDTDDVLEKKDRWFVDCISAAMLRNPEIERDEDTGFSHYVQEKDRQLILEKMKIVLRICQLKGIRKIVLGAWGCGAYGNPVAEVAKAWKKALLPRNDRKGKKKGNKETWSGIEEVVFAIKDIGMADAFEEAFGKGIDRDVEAEVDESDEDIDIAQRDREELQARIAELKQRIDATPNPQVKKGLDSILDGLISQLPTNSGKDIDEDEDEVDGSEDDSGDSDAGSEQA
;
A
#
# COMPACT_ATOMS: atom_id res chain seq x y z
N MET A 1 -26.07 22.25 15.26
CA MET A 1 -24.66 22.09 14.84
C MET A 1 -24.65 21.37 13.49
N GLY A 2 -24.74 22.14 12.40
CA GLY A 2 -24.67 21.61 11.04
C GLY A 2 -23.27 21.85 10.49
N ARG A 3 -22.66 20.82 9.89
CA ARG A 3 -21.36 20.95 9.21
C ARG A 3 -21.48 22.01 8.11
N THR A 4 -20.57 22.99 8.10
CA THR A 4 -20.59 24.18 7.23
C THR A 4 -19.76 24.03 5.95
N GLN A 5 -19.17 22.85 5.70
CA GLN A 5 -18.50 22.54 4.43
C GLN A 5 -19.31 21.50 3.65
N PRO A 6 -19.56 21.72 2.34
CA PRO A 6 -20.17 20.70 1.49
C PRO A 6 -19.19 19.53 1.40
N SER A 7 -19.60 18.34 1.89
CA SER A 7 -18.80 17.14 1.67
C SER A 7 -18.69 16.94 0.16
N VAL A 8 -17.48 16.97 -0.41
CA VAL A 8 -17.27 16.45 -1.76
C VAL A 8 -17.61 14.97 -1.66
N GLY A 9 -18.83 14.63 -2.07
CA GLY A 9 -19.35 13.29 -1.90
C GLY A 9 -18.50 12.35 -2.72
N GLN A 10 -17.69 11.51 -2.07
CA GLN A 10 -17.05 10.41 -2.79
C GLN A 10 -18.14 9.67 -3.58
N PRO A 11 -17.89 9.35 -4.86
CA PRO A 11 -18.85 8.61 -5.65
C PRO A 11 -19.30 7.36 -4.90
N PRO A 12 -20.59 6.97 -4.99
CA PRO A 12 -21.09 5.84 -4.22
C PRO A 12 -20.21 4.61 -4.45
N ALA A 13 -20.03 3.78 -3.41
CA ALA A 13 -19.08 2.67 -3.44
C ALA A 13 -19.26 1.74 -4.65
N ALA A 14 -20.50 1.59 -5.14
CA ALA A 14 -20.82 0.85 -6.36
C ALA A 14 -20.18 1.46 -7.62
N PHE A 15 -20.20 2.78 -7.78
CA PHE A 15 -19.55 3.47 -8.90
C PHE A 15 -18.04 3.33 -8.85
N ARG A 16 -17.44 3.49 -7.66
CA ARG A 16 -15.99 3.28 -7.47
C ARG A 16 -15.58 1.84 -7.78
N LYS A 17 -16.38 0.85 -7.39
CA LYS A 17 -16.18 -0.56 -7.75
C LYS A 17 -16.26 -0.79 -9.26
N ALA A 18 -17.27 -0.23 -9.92
CA ALA A 18 -17.44 -0.36 -11.38
C ALA A 18 -16.29 0.29 -12.16
N ALA A 19 -15.84 1.47 -11.75
CA ALA A 19 -14.68 2.15 -12.34
C ALA A 19 -13.41 1.30 -12.23
N ARG A 20 -13.14 0.74 -11.04
CA ARG A 20 -12.01 -0.18 -10.83
C ARG A 20 -12.12 -1.44 -11.68
N ALA A 21 -13.31 -2.05 -11.79
CA ALA A 21 -13.53 -3.21 -12.64
C ALA A 21 -13.26 -2.90 -14.12
N LYS A 22 -13.66 -1.72 -14.61
CA LYS A 22 -13.36 -1.26 -15.97
C LYS A 22 -11.85 -1.10 -16.18
N LYS A 23 -11.16 -0.43 -15.25
CA LYS A 23 -9.70 -0.23 -15.29
C LYS A 23 -8.94 -1.56 -15.23
N ALA A 24 -9.40 -2.51 -14.42
CA ALA A 24 -8.81 -3.85 -14.30
C ALA A 24 -8.87 -4.61 -15.62
N LYS A 25 -10.03 -4.59 -16.29
CA LYS A 25 -10.22 -5.22 -17.61
C LYS A 25 -9.34 -4.59 -18.69
N VAL A 26 -9.19 -3.27 -18.69
CA VAL A 26 -8.26 -2.58 -19.62
C VAL A 26 -6.82 -2.96 -19.33
N THR A 27 -6.44 -2.97 -18.05
CA THR A 27 -5.08 -3.34 -17.61
C THR A 27 -4.73 -4.76 -18.07
N LEU A 28 -5.62 -5.73 -17.82
CA LEU A 28 -5.42 -7.13 -18.17
C LEU A 28 -5.42 -7.38 -19.68
N ASN A 29 -6.40 -6.84 -20.41
CA ASN A 29 -6.64 -7.23 -21.80
C ASN A 29 -5.90 -6.34 -22.82
N GLN A 30 -5.43 -5.16 -22.43
CA GLN A 30 -4.78 -4.21 -23.34
C GLN A 30 -3.38 -3.84 -22.86
N LEU A 31 -3.25 -3.34 -21.63
CA LEU A 31 -1.98 -2.82 -21.14
C LEU A 31 -0.92 -3.91 -21.00
N ILE A 32 -1.18 -4.97 -20.22
CA ILE A 32 -0.21 -6.06 -20.00
C ILE A 32 0.22 -6.70 -21.34
N PRO A 33 -0.69 -7.08 -22.26
CA PRO A 33 -0.30 -7.60 -23.57
C PRO A 33 0.55 -6.64 -24.41
N SER A 34 0.35 -5.32 -24.28
CA SER A 34 1.20 -4.33 -24.95
C SER A 34 2.57 -4.13 -24.29
N LEU A 35 2.67 -4.36 -22.96
CA LEU A 35 3.90 -4.22 -22.19
C LEU A 35 4.85 -5.42 -22.40
N LEU A 36 4.33 -6.65 -22.34
CA LEU A 36 5.16 -7.86 -22.30
C LEU A 36 6.13 -8.02 -23.49
N PRO A 37 5.76 -7.74 -24.76
CA PRO A 37 6.68 -7.83 -25.90
C PRO A 37 7.91 -6.92 -25.77
N THR A 38 7.78 -5.80 -25.06
CA THR A 38 8.88 -4.86 -24.82
C THR A 38 9.66 -5.14 -23.53
N HIS A 39 9.22 -6.12 -22.74
CA HIS A 39 9.81 -6.51 -21.44
C HIS A 39 10.01 -8.04 -21.39
N PRO A 40 10.98 -8.59 -22.15
CA PRO A 40 11.21 -10.04 -22.20
C PRO A 40 11.63 -10.65 -20.86
N ARG A 41 12.13 -9.82 -19.92
CA ARG A 41 12.42 -10.25 -18.55
C ARG A 41 11.14 -10.59 -17.78
N ALA A 42 10.13 -9.72 -17.85
CA ALA A 42 8.84 -9.94 -17.19
C ALA A 42 8.14 -11.18 -17.77
N GLN A 43 8.21 -11.36 -19.10
CA GLN A 43 7.69 -12.56 -19.77
C GLN A 43 8.37 -13.83 -19.24
N ARG A 44 9.71 -13.87 -19.16
CA ARG A 44 10.41 -15.02 -18.58
C ARG A 44 10.04 -15.25 -17.11
N GLY A 45 9.81 -14.18 -16.35
CA GLY A 45 9.32 -14.26 -14.97
C GLY A 45 7.99 -14.99 -14.86
N ILE A 46 7.02 -14.60 -15.72
CA ILE A 46 5.72 -15.27 -15.87
C ILE A 46 5.89 -16.75 -16.25
N ASP A 47 6.71 -17.04 -17.24
CA ASP A 47 6.91 -18.41 -17.74
C ASP A 47 7.59 -19.30 -16.69
N SER A 48 8.46 -18.72 -15.86
CA SER A 48 9.20 -19.39 -14.80
C SER A 48 8.42 -19.52 -13.48
N ALA A 49 7.19 -19.00 -13.42
CA ALA A 49 6.37 -19.14 -12.23
C ALA A 49 6.09 -20.61 -11.95
N GLU A 50 6.18 -21.00 -10.68
CA GLU A 50 6.09 -22.39 -10.25
C GLU A 50 5.29 -22.52 -8.95
N LEU A 51 4.50 -23.59 -8.87
CA LEU A 51 3.81 -23.98 -7.64
C LEU A 51 4.74 -24.83 -6.78
N ILE A 52 4.97 -24.39 -5.53
CA ILE A 52 5.80 -25.09 -4.56
C ILE A 52 4.90 -25.58 -3.42
N VAL A 53 4.88 -26.89 -3.20
CA VAL A 53 4.04 -27.55 -2.19
C VAL A 53 4.92 -28.19 -1.13
N GLU A 54 4.64 -27.90 0.13
CA GLU A 54 5.33 -28.45 1.30
C GLU A 54 6.87 -28.48 1.16
N PRO A 55 7.52 -27.33 0.88
CA PRO A 55 8.98 -27.27 0.81
C PRO A 55 9.59 -27.79 2.12
N LYS A 56 10.59 -28.66 1.97
CA LYS A 56 11.33 -29.22 3.11
C LYS A 56 12.06 -28.10 3.84
N SER A 57 12.12 -28.20 5.16
CA SER A 57 12.94 -27.29 5.96
C SER A 57 14.42 -27.47 5.60
N ALA A 58 15.13 -26.36 5.42
CA ALA A 58 16.58 -26.34 5.25
C ALA A 58 17.28 -26.61 6.58
N VAL A 59 17.08 -27.80 7.14
CA VAL A 59 17.88 -28.28 8.27
C VAL A 59 19.26 -28.58 7.69
N LYS A 60 20.32 -27.96 8.23
CA LYS A 60 21.71 -28.26 7.84
C LYS A 60 21.93 -29.77 7.89
N GLU A 61 21.85 -30.45 6.75
CA GLU A 61 22.54 -31.71 6.57
C GLU A 61 24.01 -31.38 6.78
N THR A 62 24.63 -31.97 7.80
CA THR A 62 26.08 -32.00 7.98
C THR A 62 26.71 -32.73 6.79
N ARG A 63 26.79 -32.08 5.63
CA ARG A 63 27.68 -32.48 4.54
C ARG A 63 28.91 -31.58 4.64
N THR A 64 30.01 -32.18 5.09
CA THR A 64 31.35 -31.61 4.98
C THR A 64 31.60 -31.16 3.54
N PRO A 65 31.80 -29.86 3.26
CA PRO A 65 32.10 -29.44 1.91
C PRO A 65 33.59 -29.69 1.64
N LYS A 66 33.89 -30.45 0.58
CA LYS A 66 35.17 -30.34 -0.12
C LYS A 66 35.27 -28.91 -0.65
N LYS A 67 36.35 -28.22 -0.29
CA LYS A 67 36.75 -26.89 -0.79
C LYS A 67 36.74 -26.86 -2.31
N GLU A 68 36.17 -25.80 -2.89
CA GLU A 68 36.74 -24.99 -3.99
C GLU A 68 35.71 -23.93 -4.44
N GLY A 69 36.01 -22.64 -4.20
CA GLY A 69 35.20 -21.48 -4.61
C GLY A 69 35.33 -20.30 -3.63
N PRO A 70 35.40 -19.04 -4.11
CA PRO A 70 35.86 -17.92 -3.29
C PRO A 70 34.84 -17.54 -2.22
N ASP A 71 35.42 -17.18 -1.08
CA ASP A 71 34.85 -16.80 0.21
C ASP A 71 33.72 -15.75 0.08
N VAL A 72 32.47 -16.22 0.17
CA VAL A 72 31.34 -15.34 0.51
C VAL A 72 31.26 -15.38 2.02
N SER A 73 31.81 -14.35 2.65
CA SER A 73 31.75 -14.14 4.10
C SER A 73 30.33 -14.36 4.60
N GLU A 74 30.11 -15.38 5.44
CA GLU A 74 28.89 -15.55 6.21
C GLU A 74 28.71 -14.33 7.12
N THR A 75 28.07 -13.28 6.63
CA THR A 75 27.58 -12.19 7.47
C THR A 75 26.41 -12.74 8.26
N ASN A 76 26.73 -13.26 9.45
CA ASN A 76 25.77 -13.70 10.45
C ASN A 76 25.11 -12.46 11.11
N GLY A 77 24.49 -11.61 10.29
CA GLY A 77 23.70 -10.48 10.73
C GLY A 77 22.39 -10.99 11.34
N ALA A 78 21.98 -10.40 12.46
CA ALA A 78 20.67 -10.69 13.02
C ALA A 78 19.58 -10.28 12.01
N LEU A 79 18.53 -11.10 11.89
CA LEU A 79 17.34 -10.79 11.08
C LEU A 79 16.74 -9.46 11.55
N HIS A 80 16.72 -8.46 10.68
CA HIS A 80 16.08 -7.18 10.96
C HIS A 80 14.58 -7.27 10.64
N ILE A 81 13.73 -6.81 11.56
CA ILE A 81 12.28 -6.87 11.41
C ILE A 81 11.73 -5.50 11.71
N ARG A 82 10.99 -4.94 10.75
CA ARG A 82 10.41 -3.61 10.87
C ARG A 82 8.98 -3.53 10.37
N LEU A 83 8.25 -2.54 10.85
CA LEU A 83 6.87 -2.23 10.48
C LEU A 83 6.83 -0.86 9.80
N GLN A 84 6.16 -0.79 8.66
CA GLN A 84 6.00 0.43 7.88
C GLN A 84 4.52 0.62 7.53
N VAL A 85 4.01 1.84 7.73
CA VAL A 85 2.64 2.21 7.35
C VAL A 85 2.60 2.55 5.87
N ALA A 86 2.63 1.52 5.04
CA ALA A 86 2.64 1.70 3.59
C ALA A 86 1.96 0.53 2.88
N ASP A 87 1.68 0.71 1.60
CA ASP A 87 1.31 -0.41 0.73
C ASP A 87 2.52 -1.32 0.45
N THR A 88 2.23 -2.57 0.07
CA THR A 88 3.24 -3.61 -0.17
C THR A 88 4.31 -3.20 -1.19
N LEU A 89 3.91 -2.52 -2.27
CA LEU A 89 4.84 -2.14 -3.34
C LEU A 89 5.65 -0.90 -2.98
N THR A 90 5.10 0.04 -2.21
CA THR A 90 5.86 1.19 -1.68
C THR A 90 6.98 0.72 -0.76
N ALA A 91 6.68 -0.16 0.20
CA ALA A 91 7.71 -0.74 1.07
C ALA A 91 8.76 -1.55 0.28
N ALA A 92 8.32 -2.32 -0.72
CA ALA A 92 9.24 -3.10 -1.56
C ALA A 92 10.15 -2.21 -2.41
N HIS A 93 9.62 -1.11 -2.95
CA HIS A 93 10.40 -0.14 -3.72
C HIS A 93 11.48 0.50 -2.84
N ALA A 94 11.15 0.88 -1.60
CA ALA A 94 12.12 1.39 -0.63
C ALA A 94 13.27 0.40 -0.40
N LEU A 95 13.00 -0.90 -0.23
CA LEU A 95 14.03 -1.92 -0.06
C LEU A 95 14.89 -2.14 -1.32
N VAL A 96 14.30 -2.03 -2.51
CA VAL A 96 15.03 -2.16 -3.78
C VAL A 96 15.97 -0.96 -3.99
N THR A 97 15.58 0.22 -3.52
CA THR A 97 16.29 1.49 -3.74
C THR A 97 17.18 1.94 -2.58
N GLU A 98 17.08 1.31 -1.41
CA GLU A 98 17.79 1.66 -0.16
C GLU A 98 19.31 1.83 -0.31
N LYS A 99 19.95 1.07 -1.21
CA LYS A 99 21.39 1.16 -1.49
C LYS A 99 21.73 2.14 -2.63
N ALA A 100 20.87 3.11 -2.91
CA ALA A 100 21.17 4.18 -3.85
C ALA A 100 22.32 5.04 -3.30
N GLU A 101 23.51 4.87 -3.85
CA GLU A 101 24.63 5.80 -3.60
C GLU A 101 24.42 7.08 -4.42
N PRO A 102 24.79 8.28 -3.90
CA PRO A 102 24.56 9.55 -4.59
C PRO A 102 25.12 9.61 -6.02
N ASP A 103 26.22 8.90 -6.26
CA ASP A 103 26.95 8.92 -7.54
C ASP A 103 26.69 7.67 -8.42
N ARG A 104 25.79 6.76 -8.01
CA ARG A 104 25.48 5.53 -8.76
C ARG A 104 24.00 5.46 -9.11
N PRO A 105 23.63 5.12 -10.36
CA PRO A 105 22.23 4.92 -10.72
C PRO A 105 21.60 3.81 -9.86
N VAL A 106 20.40 4.08 -9.35
CA VAL A 106 19.64 3.19 -8.48
C VAL A 106 19.42 1.83 -9.17
N ASN A 107 19.83 0.74 -8.51
CA ASN A 107 19.68 -0.61 -9.07
C ASN A 107 18.27 -1.15 -8.84
N VAL A 108 17.33 -0.73 -9.68
CA VAL A 108 15.93 -1.19 -9.67
C VAL A 108 15.71 -2.59 -10.27
N SER A 109 16.80 -3.31 -10.56
CA SER A 109 16.72 -4.62 -11.21
C SER A 109 16.39 -5.76 -10.24
N ASN A 110 16.53 -5.57 -8.93
CA ASN A 110 16.33 -6.59 -7.89
C ASN A 110 17.24 -7.85 -7.98
N LYS A 111 18.29 -7.82 -8.81
CA LYS A 111 19.21 -8.97 -8.95
C LYS A 111 20.12 -9.16 -7.74
N GLU A 112 20.55 -8.06 -7.14
CA GLU A 112 21.46 -8.06 -5.99
C GLU A 112 20.67 -7.98 -4.67
N THR A 113 19.68 -7.09 -4.58
CA THR A 113 18.85 -6.89 -3.37
C THR A 113 18.00 -8.10 -3.02
N ARG A 114 17.49 -8.84 -4.01
CA ARG A 114 16.70 -10.08 -3.84
C ARG A 114 15.51 -9.86 -2.89
N VAL A 115 14.71 -8.84 -3.20
CA VAL A 115 13.45 -8.48 -2.53
C VAL A 115 12.32 -9.35 -3.08
N ALA A 116 11.51 -9.92 -2.19
CA ALA A 116 10.24 -10.52 -2.54
C ALA A 116 9.07 -9.87 -1.78
N ILE A 117 7.87 -9.98 -2.34
CA ILE A 117 6.63 -9.58 -1.68
C ILE A 117 5.72 -10.80 -1.48
N LEU A 118 4.96 -10.81 -0.38
CA LEU A 118 3.86 -11.75 -0.20
C LEU A 118 2.59 -11.20 -0.86
N ASN A 119 2.13 -11.83 -1.94
CA ASN A 119 0.77 -11.67 -2.42
C ASN A 119 -0.18 -12.46 -1.50
N MET A 120 -1.10 -11.75 -0.84
CA MET A 120 -2.10 -12.31 0.07
C MET A 120 -3.25 -12.93 -0.74
N ALA A 121 -2.91 -14.01 -1.45
CA ALA A 121 -3.65 -14.51 -2.59
C ALA A 121 -4.99 -15.16 -2.22
N SER A 122 -5.92 -15.10 -3.16
CA SER A 122 -7.11 -15.92 -3.15
C SER A 122 -6.80 -17.40 -3.32
N PRO A 123 -7.38 -18.31 -2.51
CA PRO A 123 -7.14 -19.75 -2.67
C PRO A 123 -7.80 -20.31 -3.94
N LEU A 124 -8.81 -19.63 -4.50
CA LEU A 124 -9.69 -20.18 -5.52
C LEU A 124 -9.61 -19.47 -6.87
N THR A 125 -9.18 -18.21 -6.90
CA THR A 125 -9.29 -17.39 -8.12
C THR A 125 -8.03 -16.57 -8.32
N PRO A 126 -7.32 -16.70 -9.47
CA PRO A 126 -6.20 -15.83 -9.80
C PRO A 126 -6.55 -14.35 -9.73
N GLY A 127 -5.77 -13.60 -8.93
CA GLY A 127 -6.01 -12.17 -8.73
C GLY A 127 -7.30 -11.85 -7.98
N GLY A 128 -7.91 -12.83 -7.31
CA GLY A 128 -9.10 -12.63 -6.49
C GLY A 128 -10.26 -12.00 -7.25
N GLY A 129 -10.75 -10.86 -6.74
CA GLY A 129 -11.83 -10.07 -7.32
C GLY A 129 -11.36 -8.96 -8.26
N PHE A 130 -10.13 -9.01 -8.78
CA PHE A 130 -9.52 -7.92 -9.57
C PHE A 130 -10.41 -7.43 -10.71
N VAL A 131 -10.85 -8.34 -11.58
CA VAL A 131 -11.71 -8.01 -12.73
C VAL A 131 -13.13 -7.54 -12.33
N ASN A 132 -13.51 -7.77 -11.07
CA ASN A 132 -14.77 -7.37 -10.46
C ASN A 132 -14.64 -6.06 -9.66
N GLY A 133 -13.47 -5.43 -9.66
CA GLY A 133 -13.21 -4.17 -8.96
C GLY A 133 -13.15 -4.32 -7.44
N ALA A 134 -12.75 -5.48 -6.92
CA ALA A 134 -12.36 -5.60 -5.52
C ALA A 134 -11.10 -4.75 -5.22
N GLY A 135 -10.83 -4.49 -3.94
CA GLY A 135 -9.77 -3.56 -3.51
C GLY A 135 -8.98 -4.06 -2.33
N SER A 136 -8.70 -5.35 -2.28
CA SER A 136 -7.72 -5.89 -1.35
C SER A 136 -6.31 -5.75 -1.92
N GLN A 137 -5.33 -6.21 -1.15
CA GLN A 137 -3.93 -6.16 -1.53
C GLN A 137 -3.63 -6.92 -2.84
N GLU A 138 -4.20 -8.12 -3.04
CA GLU A 138 -3.99 -8.91 -4.26
C GLU A 138 -4.47 -8.16 -5.52
N GLU A 139 -5.63 -7.48 -5.45
CA GLU A 139 -6.12 -6.72 -6.59
C GLU A 139 -5.27 -5.47 -6.88
N SER A 140 -4.71 -4.84 -5.84
CA SER A 140 -3.76 -3.74 -6.00
C SER A 140 -2.49 -4.22 -6.72
N LEU A 141 -1.94 -5.36 -6.32
CA LEU A 141 -0.78 -5.97 -6.99
C LEU A 141 -1.11 -6.30 -8.46
N CYS A 142 -2.27 -6.89 -8.75
CA CYS A 142 -2.68 -7.19 -10.12
C CYS A 142 -2.89 -5.93 -10.97
N MET A 143 -3.31 -4.83 -10.36
CA MET A 143 -3.50 -3.55 -11.04
C MET A 143 -2.18 -2.87 -11.42
N ARG A 144 -1.12 -3.12 -10.65
CA ARG A 144 0.14 -2.38 -10.73
C ARG A 144 1.31 -3.17 -11.30
N THR A 145 1.13 -4.48 -11.49
CA THR A 145 2.22 -5.38 -11.84
C THR A 145 1.84 -6.40 -12.91
N THR A 146 2.85 -7.08 -13.47
CA THR A 146 2.67 -8.20 -14.39
C THR A 146 2.44 -9.54 -13.67
N LEU A 147 1.99 -9.52 -12.40
CA LEU A 147 1.79 -10.74 -11.60
C LEU A 147 0.66 -11.62 -12.14
N LEU A 148 -0.51 -11.05 -12.46
CA LEU A 148 -1.71 -11.84 -12.76
C LEU A 148 -1.52 -12.91 -13.85
N PRO A 149 -0.83 -12.65 -14.98
CA PRO A 149 -0.56 -13.70 -15.99
C PRO A 149 0.26 -14.90 -15.48
N SER A 150 1.04 -14.76 -14.41
CA SER A 150 1.82 -15.85 -13.82
C SER A 150 0.99 -16.78 -12.93
N LEU A 151 -0.18 -16.30 -12.49
CA LEU A 151 -1.11 -16.99 -11.61
C LEU A 151 -2.01 -17.93 -12.45
N LYS A 152 -1.41 -19.00 -13.00
CA LYS A 152 -2.09 -19.95 -13.88
C LYS A 152 -3.22 -20.68 -13.16
N ASP A 153 -4.36 -20.87 -13.83
CA ASP A 153 -5.53 -21.57 -13.27
C ASP A 153 -5.19 -22.95 -12.69
N GLU A 154 -4.22 -23.66 -13.29
CA GLU A 154 -3.75 -24.98 -12.83
C GLU A 154 -3.10 -24.97 -11.44
N TYR A 155 -2.66 -23.81 -10.95
CA TYR A 155 -2.13 -23.65 -9.59
C TYR A 155 -3.22 -23.44 -8.54
N TYR A 156 -4.44 -23.07 -8.98
CA TYR A 156 -5.52 -22.64 -8.09
C TYR A 156 -6.41 -23.79 -7.62
N ARG A 157 -7.14 -23.51 -6.53
CA ARG A 157 -7.24 -24.43 -5.39
C ARG A 157 -5.87 -24.57 -4.75
N LEU A 158 -5.28 -23.40 -4.44
CA LEU A 158 -3.94 -23.29 -3.88
C LEU A 158 -3.79 -24.29 -2.73
N PRO A 159 -2.75 -25.14 -2.76
CA PRO A 159 -2.50 -26.10 -1.69
C PRO A 159 -2.45 -25.40 -0.33
N GLU A 160 -3.00 -26.07 0.68
CA GLU A 160 -3.09 -25.50 2.02
C GLU A 160 -1.71 -25.12 2.57
N LEU A 161 -0.69 -25.95 2.29
CA LEU A 161 0.72 -25.69 2.61
C LEU A 161 1.55 -25.53 1.33
N GLY A 162 1.17 -24.58 0.47
CA GLY A 162 1.92 -24.25 -0.74
C GLY A 162 1.81 -22.78 -1.13
N ALA A 163 2.61 -22.38 -2.10
CA ALA A 163 2.56 -21.06 -2.70
C ALA A 163 3.07 -21.09 -4.14
N VAL A 164 2.64 -20.12 -4.95
CA VAL A 164 3.22 -19.86 -6.28
C VAL A 164 4.36 -18.86 -6.11
N TYR A 165 5.56 -19.23 -6.54
CA TYR A 165 6.68 -18.31 -6.64
C TYR A 165 6.76 -17.77 -8.07
N THR A 166 6.77 -16.44 -8.22
CA THR A 166 6.94 -15.75 -9.49
C THR A 166 8.16 -14.82 -9.40
N PRO A 167 9.26 -15.11 -10.10
CA PRO A 167 10.39 -14.19 -10.18
C PRO A 167 10.11 -13.05 -11.16
N ASP A 168 10.88 -11.96 -11.05
CA ASP A 168 10.94 -10.90 -12.06
C ASP A 168 9.56 -10.28 -12.43
N VAL A 169 8.70 -10.07 -11.43
CA VAL A 169 7.44 -9.36 -11.60
C VAL A 169 7.74 -7.89 -11.86
N LEU A 170 7.29 -7.38 -13.01
CA LEU A 170 7.47 -5.98 -13.40
C LEU A 170 6.39 -5.13 -12.72
N VAL A 171 6.82 -4.10 -12.01
CA VAL A 171 5.97 -3.04 -11.47
C VAL A 171 5.93 -1.89 -12.47
N PHE A 172 4.72 -1.50 -12.89
CA PHE A 172 4.51 -0.50 -13.94
C PHE A 172 3.59 0.64 -13.54
N ARG A 173 3.10 0.65 -12.29
CA ARG A 173 2.26 1.73 -11.74
C ARG A 173 2.51 1.85 -10.25
N ASP A 174 2.58 3.08 -9.76
CA ASP A 174 2.69 3.38 -8.33
C ASP A 174 1.32 3.58 -7.68
N GLU A 175 1.29 3.87 -6.39
CA GLU A 175 0.05 4.07 -5.65
C GLU A 175 -0.62 5.41 -6.01
N ASP A 176 0.19 6.47 -6.13
CA ASP A 176 -0.29 7.86 -6.19
C ASP A 176 -0.78 8.29 -7.58
N THR A 177 -0.50 7.48 -8.61
CA THR A 177 -0.78 7.85 -10.00
C THR A 177 -1.65 6.81 -10.70
N ASP A 178 -2.61 7.31 -11.48
CA ASP A 178 -3.40 6.46 -12.37
C ASP A 178 -2.59 5.99 -13.59
N ASP A 179 -1.48 6.69 -13.87
CA ASP A 179 -0.62 6.53 -15.03
C ASP A 179 0.29 5.31 -14.96
N VAL A 180 0.84 4.95 -16.12
CA VAL A 180 1.83 3.89 -16.23
C VAL A 180 3.20 4.54 -16.15
N LEU A 181 4.06 4.03 -15.29
CA LEU A 181 5.43 4.50 -15.12
C LEU A 181 6.18 4.55 -16.45
N GLU A 182 7.04 5.55 -16.60
CA GLU A 182 7.99 5.59 -17.71
C GLU A 182 8.89 4.36 -17.66
N LYS A 183 9.43 3.96 -18.83
CA LYS A 183 10.24 2.75 -18.94
C LYS A 183 11.44 2.72 -17.97
N LYS A 184 12.01 3.89 -17.66
CA LYS A 184 13.19 4.05 -16.79
C LYS A 184 12.86 3.86 -15.29
N ASP A 185 11.63 4.15 -14.89
CA ASP A 185 11.18 4.13 -13.49
C ASP A 185 10.50 2.79 -13.13
N ARG A 186 10.25 1.94 -14.13
CA ARG A 186 9.75 0.58 -13.90
C ARG A 186 10.81 -0.28 -13.24
N TRP A 187 10.38 -1.06 -12.27
CA TRP A 187 11.26 -1.88 -11.43
C TRP A 187 10.73 -3.31 -11.32
N PHE A 188 11.57 -4.20 -10.77
CA PHE A 188 11.24 -5.61 -10.65
C PHE A 188 11.22 -6.05 -9.20
N VAL A 189 10.36 -7.02 -8.89
CA VAL A 189 10.31 -7.68 -7.58
C VAL A 189 9.96 -9.15 -7.76
N ASP A 190 10.36 -9.99 -6.82
CA ASP A 190 9.86 -11.37 -6.78
C ASP A 190 8.56 -11.43 -5.98
N CYS A 191 7.68 -12.37 -6.29
CA CYS A 191 6.40 -12.50 -5.58
C CYS A 191 6.15 -13.94 -5.13
N ILE A 192 5.71 -14.09 -3.88
CA ILE A 192 5.22 -15.35 -3.32
C ILE A 192 3.71 -15.19 -3.12
N SER A 193 2.91 -15.96 -3.85
CA SER A 193 1.45 -15.94 -3.75
C SER A 193 0.95 -17.12 -2.93
N ALA A 194 0.43 -16.84 -1.74
CA ALA A 194 -0.07 -17.86 -0.81
C ALA A 194 -1.40 -17.43 -0.21
N ALA A 195 -2.28 -18.40 0.06
CA ALA A 195 -3.59 -18.16 0.63
C ALA A 195 -3.64 -18.38 2.15
N MET A 196 -4.30 -17.46 2.86
CA MET A 196 -4.58 -17.58 4.29
C MET A 196 -5.89 -18.34 4.54
N LEU A 197 -6.10 -18.75 5.79
CA LEU A 197 -7.39 -19.29 6.25
C LEU A 197 -8.50 -18.25 6.06
N ARG A 198 -9.69 -18.68 5.63
CA ARG A 198 -10.81 -17.79 5.34
C ARG A 198 -11.93 -17.96 6.36
N ASN A 199 -12.30 -16.86 6.99
CA ASN A 199 -13.37 -16.75 7.99
C ASN A 199 -13.30 -17.85 9.07
N PRO A 200 -12.15 -18.00 9.75
CA PRO A 200 -12.05 -18.93 10.87
C PRO A 200 -13.02 -18.56 11.99
N GLU A 201 -13.30 -19.54 12.85
CA GLU A 201 -14.09 -19.31 14.05
C GLU A 201 -13.25 -18.54 15.08
N ILE A 202 -13.76 -17.37 15.48
CA ILE A 202 -13.07 -16.45 16.38
C ILE A 202 -13.96 -16.07 17.55
N GLU A 203 -13.34 -15.82 18.69
CA GLU A 203 -13.97 -15.31 19.90
C GLU A 203 -13.32 -13.97 20.27
N ARG A 204 -14.13 -13.02 20.75
CA ARG A 204 -13.64 -11.71 21.19
C ARG A 204 -13.48 -11.72 22.70
N ASP A 205 -12.28 -11.38 23.14
CA ASP A 205 -11.98 -11.16 24.54
C ASP A 205 -12.56 -9.80 24.98
N GLU A 206 -13.47 -9.80 25.95
CA GLU A 206 -14.16 -8.59 26.42
C GLU A 206 -13.24 -7.65 27.21
N ASP A 207 -12.21 -8.20 27.87
CA ASP A 207 -11.30 -7.44 28.73
C ASP A 207 -10.25 -6.69 27.90
N THR A 208 -9.68 -7.36 26.89
CA THR A 208 -8.60 -6.82 26.05
C THR A 208 -9.11 -6.26 24.72
N GLY A 209 -10.35 -6.57 24.33
CA GLY A 209 -10.94 -6.17 23.06
C GLY A 209 -10.43 -6.95 21.84
N PHE A 210 -9.38 -7.77 21.99
CA PHE A 210 -8.77 -8.55 20.92
C PHE A 210 -9.56 -9.83 20.60
N SER A 211 -9.61 -10.18 19.31
CA SER A 211 -10.12 -11.48 18.88
C SER A 211 -9.03 -12.55 18.86
N HIS A 212 -9.42 -13.79 19.10
CA HIS A 212 -8.55 -14.95 19.06
C HIS A 212 -9.25 -16.12 18.34
N TYR A 213 -8.46 -17.08 17.83
CA TYR A 213 -9.04 -18.28 17.22
C TYR A 213 -9.65 -19.20 18.27
N VAL A 214 -10.84 -19.75 18.00
CA VAL A 214 -11.45 -20.75 18.88
C VAL A 214 -10.66 -22.06 18.80
N GLN A 215 -10.21 -22.44 17.59
CA GLN A 215 -9.62 -23.75 17.33
C GLN A 215 -8.10 -23.67 17.26
N GLU A 216 -7.40 -24.45 18.09
CA GLU A 216 -5.92 -24.50 18.09
C GLU A 216 -5.33 -24.98 16.76
N LYS A 217 -6.07 -25.81 16.01
CA LYS A 217 -5.66 -26.26 14.67
C LYS A 217 -5.49 -25.07 13.71
N ASP A 218 -6.29 -24.01 13.86
CA ASP A 218 -6.23 -22.84 12.99
C ASP A 218 -4.97 -22.03 13.30
N ARG A 219 -4.63 -21.85 14.59
CA ARG A 219 -3.34 -21.28 15.03
C ARG A 219 -2.16 -22.06 14.46
N GLN A 220 -2.21 -23.39 14.55
CA GLN A 220 -1.13 -24.24 14.06
C GLN A 220 -1.03 -24.17 12.53
N LEU A 221 -2.16 -24.14 11.83
CA LEU A 221 -2.21 -24.07 10.38
C LEU A 221 -1.62 -22.75 9.86
N ILE A 222 -2.00 -21.61 10.42
CA ILE A 222 -1.46 -20.31 9.98
C ILE A 222 0.06 -20.23 10.23
N LEU A 223 0.55 -20.82 11.31
CA LEU A 223 1.97 -20.87 11.63
C LEU A 223 2.74 -21.70 10.60
N GLU A 224 2.20 -22.86 10.20
CA GLU A 224 2.83 -23.67 9.14
C GLU A 224 2.79 -22.96 7.79
N LYS A 225 1.69 -22.28 7.44
CA LYS A 225 1.61 -21.43 6.23
C LYS A 225 2.69 -20.35 6.20
N MET A 226 2.92 -19.65 7.32
CA MET A 226 3.99 -18.66 7.43
C MET A 226 5.38 -19.27 7.23
N LYS A 227 5.63 -20.45 7.81
CA LYS A 227 6.87 -21.19 7.59
C LYS A 227 7.06 -21.60 6.14
N ILE A 228 5.99 -21.99 5.42
CA ILE A 228 6.09 -22.29 3.98
C ILE A 228 6.61 -21.09 3.21
N VAL A 229 6.08 -19.89 3.46
CA VAL A 229 6.56 -18.65 2.81
C VAL A 229 8.05 -18.43 3.09
N LEU A 230 8.49 -18.57 4.34
CA LEU A 230 9.88 -18.38 4.72
C LEU A 230 10.83 -19.46 4.15
N ARG A 231 10.38 -20.72 4.06
CA ARG A 231 11.13 -21.80 3.39
C ARG A 231 11.30 -21.52 1.90
N ILE A 232 10.28 -20.98 1.23
CA ILE A 232 10.37 -20.57 -0.17
C ILE A 232 11.37 -19.43 -0.33
N CYS A 233 11.38 -18.46 0.59
CA CYS A 233 12.38 -17.39 0.59
C CYS A 233 13.80 -17.95 0.61
N GLN A 234 14.09 -18.89 1.52
CA GLN A 234 15.40 -19.53 1.59
C GLN A 234 15.73 -20.34 0.32
N LEU A 235 14.77 -21.14 -0.17
CA LEU A 235 14.93 -21.95 -1.37
C LEU A 235 15.27 -21.12 -2.61
N LYS A 236 14.70 -19.91 -2.71
CA LYS A 236 14.90 -18.99 -3.83
C LYS A 236 15.99 -17.94 -3.58
N GLY A 237 16.68 -17.99 -2.43
CA GLY A 237 17.72 -17.02 -2.09
C GLY A 237 17.19 -15.59 -2.02
N ILE A 238 16.00 -15.41 -1.46
CA ILE A 238 15.42 -14.10 -1.12
C ILE A 238 16.11 -13.59 0.14
N ARG A 239 16.60 -12.35 0.08
CA ARG A 239 17.31 -11.72 1.20
C ARG A 239 16.42 -10.77 1.99
N LYS A 240 15.48 -10.11 1.31
CA LYS A 240 14.54 -9.19 1.94
C LYS A 240 13.11 -9.56 1.55
N ILE A 241 12.17 -9.54 2.49
CA ILE A 241 10.77 -9.83 2.19
C ILE A 241 9.81 -8.80 2.79
N VAL A 242 8.86 -8.35 1.97
CA VAL A 242 7.72 -7.56 2.42
C VAL A 242 6.54 -8.49 2.71
N LEU A 243 6.12 -8.47 3.96
CA LEU A 243 4.94 -9.14 4.50
C LEU A 243 3.88 -8.09 4.86
N GLY A 244 2.83 -8.52 5.56
CA GLY A 244 1.82 -7.63 6.12
C GLY A 244 0.82 -8.40 6.98
N ALA A 245 -0.32 -7.77 7.27
CA ALA A 245 -1.42 -8.33 8.04
C ALA A 245 -2.21 -9.42 7.25
N TRP A 246 -1.54 -10.53 6.95
CA TRP A 246 -2.03 -11.58 6.06
C TRP A 246 -3.34 -12.20 6.55
N GLY A 247 -4.41 -11.98 5.78
CA GLY A 247 -5.74 -12.50 6.07
C GLY A 247 -6.57 -11.69 7.06
N CYS A 248 -6.07 -10.55 7.57
CA CYS A 248 -6.77 -9.74 8.58
C CYS A 248 -7.90 -8.86 8.01
N GLY A 249 -7.96 -8.68 6.69
CA GLY A 249 -9.04 -7.95 6.02
C GLY A 249 -10.23 -8.86 5.71
N ALA A 250 -10.52 -9.05 4.43
CA ALA A 250 -11.69 -9.79 3.94
C ALA A 250 -11.80 -11.27 4.41
N TYR A 251 -10.74 -11.83 5.00
CA TYR A 251 -10.67 -13.22 5.45
C TYR A 251 -10.89 -13.37 6.96
N GLY A 252 -11.03 -12.25 7.70
CA GLY A 252 -11.49 -12.27 9.09
C GLY A 252 -10.52 -12.91 10.09
N ASN A 253 -9.22 -12.98 9.79
CA ASN A 253 -8.24 -13.47 10.74
C ASN A 253 -7.96 -12.39 11.81
N PRO A 254 -7.84 -12.72 13.11
CA PRO A 254 -7.52 -11.74 14.13
C PRO A 254 -6.08 -11.20 13.98
N VAL A 255 -5.94 -9.88 13.90
CA VAL A 255 -4.65 -9.19 13.73
C VAL A 255 -3.63 -9.62 14.78
N ALA A 256 -4.05 -9.69 16.04
CA ALA A 256 -3.17 -10.05 17.15
C ALA A 256 -2.65 -11.50 17.06
N GLU A 257 -3.48 -12.44 16.62
CA GLU A 257 -3.05 -13.83 16.40
C GLU A 257 -2.09 -13.95 15.22
N VAL A 258 -2.35 -13.23 14.12
CA VAL A 258 -1.47 -13.20 12.95
C VAL A 258 -0.10 -12.59 13.30
N ALA A 259 -0.06 -11.49 14.04
CA ALA A 259 1.18 -10.87 14.51
C ALA A 259 1.99 -11.83 15.41
N LYS A 260 1.32 -12.47 16.39
CA LYS A 260 1.95 -13.47 17.28
C LYS A 260 2.47 -14.69 16.51
N ALA A 261 1.73 -15.15 15.50
CA ALA A 261 2.15 -16.26 14.66
C ALA A 261 3.37 -15.90 13.81
N TRP A 262 3.40 -14.71 13.21
CA TRP A 262 4.59 -14.22 12.48
C TRP A 262 5.80 -14.13 13.39
N LYS A 263 5.65 -13.57 14.59
CA LYS A 263 6.71 -13.53 15.58
C LYS A 263 7.22 -14.93 15.94
N LYS A 264 6.32 -15.89 16.16
CA LYS A 264 6.67 -17.28 16.47
C LYS A 264 7.40 -17.96 15.30
N ALA A 265 7.02 -17.63 14.05
CA ALA A 265 7.69 -18.12 12.86
C ALA A 265 9.09 -17.51 12.70
N LEU A 266 9.23 -16.19 12.81
CA LEU A 266 10.48 -15.45 12.56
C LEU A 266 11.49 -15.56 13.71
N LEU A 267 11.01 -15.51 14.96
CA LEU A 267 11.81 -15.48 16.19
C LEU A 267 11.47 -16.69 17.08
N PRO A 268 11.80 -17.93 16.67
CA PRO A 268 11.53 -19.11 17.48
C PRO A 268 12.29 -19.02 18.81
N ARG A 269 11.56 -19.12 19.93
CA ARG A 269 12.15 -19.03 21.28
C ARG A 269 13.23 -20.10 21.48
N ASN A 270 14.39 -19.72 22.00
CA ASN A 270 15.39 -20.65 22.53
C ASN A 270 14.90 -21.20 23.88
N ASP A 271 14.40 -22.42 23.91
CA ASP A 271 14.01 -23.08 25.16
C ASP A 271 15.21 -23.11 26.12
N ARG A 272 15.01 -22.56 27.31
CA ARG A 272 15.94 -22.75 28.43
C ARG A 272 16.08 -24.25 28.69
N LYS A 273 17.34 -24.73 28.69
CA LYS A 273 17.86 -26.02 29.16
C LYS A 273 16.80 -27.09 29.49
N GLY A 274 16.60 -28.07 28.61
CA GLY A 274 16.17 -29.40 29.05
C GLY A 274 15.15 -30.18 28.20
N LYS A 275 14.47 -29.58 27.22
CA LYS A 275 13.59 -30.34 26.30
C LYS A 275 14.28 -30.55 24.95
N LYS A 276 14.20 -31.78 24.43
CA LYS A 276 14.81 -32.25 23.18
C LYS A 276 14.82 -31.14 22.12
N LYS A 277 16.01 -30.86 21.55
CA LYS A 277 16.19 -30.05 20.34
C LYS A 277 15.29 -30.62 19.23
N GLY A 278 14.03 -30.18 19.16
CA GLY A 278 13.29 -30.25 17.91
C GLY A 278 14.08 -29.44 16.89
N ASN A 279 14.11 -29.87 15.62
CA ASN A 279 14.69 -29.10 14.52
C ASN A 279 14.06 -27.71 14.51
N LYS A 280 14.74 -26.73 15.10
CA LYS A 280 14.33 -25.33 15.04
C LYS A 280 14.78 -24.80 13.69
N GLU A 281 13.81 -24.38 12.89
CA GLU A 281 14.09 -23.75 11.62
C GLU A 281 14.75 -22.41 11.86
N THR A 282 15.80 -22.14 11.08
CA THR A 282 16.52 -20.86 11.10
C THR A 282 16.47 -20.31 9.70
N TRP A 283 16.17 -19.02 9.58
CA TRP A 283 15.97 -18.34 8.30
C TRP A 283 17.27 -17.75 7.73
N SER A 284 18.35 -18.54 7.73
CA SER A 284 19.65 -18.10 7.18
C SER A 284 19.51 -17.62 5.74
N GLY A 285 20.12 -16.47 5.43
CA GLY A 285 20.06 -15.82 4.13
C GLY A 285 18.96 -14.75 4.02
N ILE A 286 17.95 -14.78 4.90
CA ILE A 286 17.00 -13.67 5.04
C ILE A 286 17.62 -12.65 6.00
N GLU A 287 17.87 -11.45 5.48
CA GLU A 287 18.48 -10.33 6.17
C GLU A 287 17.43 -9.42 6.80
N GLU A 288 16.30 -9.21 6.11
CA GLU A 288 15.31 -8.21 6.49
C GLU A 288 13.87 -8.63 6.17
N VAL A 289 12.96 -8.33 7.09
CA VAL A 289 11.51 -8.49 6.95
C VAL A 289 10.82 -7.17 7.25
N VAL A 290 10.01 -6.69 6.30
CA VAL A 290 9.19 -5.49 6.47
C VAL A 290 7.72 -5.89 6.51
N PHE A 291 7.01 -5.52 7.55
CA PHE A 291 5.55 -5.60 7.61
C PHE A 291 4.95 -4.30 7.06
N ALA A 292 4.49 -4.32 5.82
CA ALA A 292 3.79 -3.21 5.19
C ALA A 292 2.29 -3.30 5.48
N ILE A 293 1.78 -2.40 6.32
CA ILE A 293 0.37 -2.37 6.73
C ILE A 293 -0.16 -0.96 6.55
N LYS A 294 -0.95 -0.75 5.49
CA LYS A 294 -1.47 0.57 5.10
C LYS A 294 -2.43 1.19 6.12
N ASP A 295 -3.26 0.37 6.77
CA ASP A 295 -4.22 0.87 7.76
C ASP A 295 -3.52 1.11 9.10
N ILE A 296 -3.49 2.37 9.56
CA ILE A 296 -2.76 2.79 10.76
C ILE A 296 -3.25 2.03 12.00
N GLY A 297 -4.58 1.93 12.19
CA GLY A 297 -5.13 1.23 13.35
C GLY A 297 -4.79 -0.26 13.36
N MET A 298 -4.77 -0.91 12.20
CA MET A 298 -4.31 -2.29 12.04
C MET A 298 -2.80 -2.41 12.28
N ALA A 299 -2.01 -1.44 11.84
CA ALA A 299 -0.58 -1.38 12.05
C ALA A 299 -0.24 -1.27 13.55
N ASP A 300 -0.94 -0.40 14.27
CA ASP A 300 -0.83 -0.22 15.73
C ASP A 300 -1.16 -1.53 16.47
N ALA A 301 -2.31 -2.14 16.14
CA ALA A 301 -2.72 -3.40 16.74
C ALA A 301 -1.76 -4.56 16.42
N PHE A 302 -1.16 -4.55 15.22
CA PHE A 302 -0.16 -5.53 14.81
C PHE A 302 1.14 -5.34 15.60
N GLU A 303 1.62 -4.11 15.74
CA GLU A 303 2.81 -3.77 16.53
C GLU A 303 2.63 -4.14 18.00
N GLU A 304 1.52 -3.75 18.62
CA GLU A 304 1.21 -4.06 20.01
C GLU A 304 1.23 -5.57 20.27
N ALA A 305 0.56 -6.34 19.40
CA ALA A 305 0.50 -7.79 19.52
C ALA A 305 1.81 -8.50 19.19
N PHE A 306 2.61 -7.96 18.26
CA PHE A 306 3.96 -8.44 17.99
C PHE A 306 4.87 -8.17 19.20
N GLY A 307 4.79 -6.99 19.81
CA GLY A 307 5.61 -6.57 20.94
C GLY A 307 7.10 -6.53 20.58
N LYS A 308 7.99 -6.83 21.54
CA LYS A 308 9.46 -6.69 21.33
C LYS A 308 9.99 -7.46 20.11
N GLY A 309 10.89 -6.83 19.34
CA GLY A 309 11.61 -7.43 18.22
C GLY A 309 11.09 -7.01 16.84
N ILE A 310 10.29 -5.95 16.77
CA ILE A 310 9.90 -5.23 15.56
C ILE A 310 10.20 -3.75 15.80
N ASP A 311 10.83 -3.09 14.82
CA ASP A 311 11.10 -1.66 14.86
C ASP A 311 10.07 -0.95 13.95
N ARG A 312 9.39 0.09 14.43
CA ARG A 312 8.48 0.88 13.58
C ARG A 312 9.25 2.02 12.95
N ASP A 313 9.14 2.14 11.63
CA ASP A 313 9.64 3.32 10.93
C ASP A 313 8.84 4.52 11.44
N VAL A 314 9.54 5.49 12.05
CA VAL A 314 8.93 6.76 12.43
C VAL A 314 8.75 7.53 11.13
N GLU A 315 7.54 7.56 10.58
CA GLU A 315 7.21 8.53 9.55
C GLU A 315 7.43 9.93 10.14
N ALA A 316 8.17 10.78 9.41
CA ALA A 316 8.11 12.21 9.67
C ALA A 316 6.64 12.60 9.66
N GLU A 317 6.18 13.31 10.70
CA GLU A 317 4.80 13.78 10.85
C GLU A 317 4.27 14.27 9.48
N VAL A 318 3.52 13.41 8.78
CA VAL A 318 2.68 13.86 7.69
C VAL A 318 1.48 14.41 8.42
N ASP A 319 1.44 15.74 8.49
CA ASP A 319 0.35 16.48 9.10
C ASP A 319 -0.96 15.93 8.51
N GLU A 320 -1.83 15.35 9.34
CA GLU A 320 -3.15 14.85 8.94
C GLU A 320 -4.04 15.96 8.34
N SER A 321 -3.53 17.19 8.27
CA SER A 321 -4.09 18.32 7.53
C SER A 321 -3.87 18.26 6.01
N ASP A 322 -2.87 17.54 5.50
CA ASP A 322 -2.50 17.57 4.07
C ASP A 322 -3.39 16.69 3.17
N GLU A 323 -3.98 15.58 3.67
CA GLU A 323 -4.88 14.74 2.86
C GLU A 323 -6.21 15.46 2.52
N ASP A 324 -6.75 16.24 3.45
CA ASP A 324 -7.98 17.02 3.24
C ASP A 324 -7.71 18.30 2.42
N ILE A 325 -6.50 18.86 2.49
CA ILE A 325 -6.08 20.05 1.73
C ILE A 325 -5.79 19.68 0.26
N ASP A 326 -5.10 18.57 -0.01
CA ASP A 326 -4.76 18.13 -1.38
C ASP A 326 -6.02 17.75 -2.18
N ILE A 327 -6.98 17.05 -1.56
CA ILE A 327 -8.26 16.71 -2.22
C ILE A 327 -9.06 17.98 -2.54
N ALA A 328 -9.17 18.91 -1.60
CA ALA A 328 -9.94 20.14 -1.80
C ALA A 328 -9.31 21.08 -2.84
N GLN A 329 -7.97 21.15 -2.89
CA GLN A 329 -7.26 21.92 -3.90
C GLN A 329 -7.38 21.27 -5.28
N ARG A 330 -7.18 19.94 -5.36
CA ARG A 330 -7.34 19.16 -6.59
C ARG A 330 -8.76 19.21 -7.16
N ASP A 331 -9.78 19.10 -6.31
CA ASP A 331 -11.19 19.21 -6.73
C ASP A 331 -11.52 20.62 -7.26
N ARG A 332 -10.91 21.65 -6.68
CA ARG A 332 -11.06 23.04 -7.16
C ARG A 332 -10.39 23.23 -8.51
N GLU A 333 -9.19 22.72 -8.70
CA GLU A 333 -8.46 22.78 -9.98
C GLU A 333 -9.19 21.99 -11.08
N GLU A 334 -9.74 20.81 -10.76
CA GLU A 334 -10.54 20.01 -11.69
C GLU A 334 -11.85 20.71 -12.07
N LEU A 335 -12.53 21.34 -11.11
CA LEU A 335 -13.74 22.11 -11.36
C LEU A 335 -13.47 23.35 -12.23
N GLN A 336 -12.36 24.06 -11.98
CA GLN A 336 -11.93 25.20 -12.80
C GLN A 336 -11.60 24.77 -14.23
N ALA A 337 -10.91 23.64 -14.41
CA ALA A 337 -10.61 23.10 -15.73
C ALA A 337 -11.89 22.73 -16.52
N ARG A 338 -12.87 22.10 -15.86
CA ARG A 338 -14.18 21.79 -16.47
C ARG A 338 -14.97 23.03 -16.87
N ILE A 339 -14.93 24.09 -16.04
CA ILE A 339 -15.56 25.37 -16.36
C ILE A 339 -14.91 26.01 -17.59
N ALA A 340 -13.58 25.98 -17.67
CA ALA A 340 -12.85 26.53 -18.82
C ALA A 340 -13.15 25.76 -20.12
N GLU A 341 -13.17 24.43 -20.07
CA GLU A 341 -13.53 23.58 -21.20
C GLU A 341 -14.98 23.83 -21.66
N LEU A 342 -15.92 23.94 -20.71
CA LEU A 342 -17.33 24.17 -21.04
C LEU A 342 -17.56 25.55 -21.66
N LYS A 343 -16.85 26.59 -21.20
CA LYS A 343 -16.88 27.93 -21.81
C LYS A 343 -16.41 27.89 -23.27
N GLN A 344 -15.29 27.23 -23.54
CA GLN A 344 -14.79 27.08 -24.92
C GLN A 344 -15.80 26.35 -25.82
N ARG A 345 -16.50 25.35 -25.28
CA ARG A 345 -17.53 24.61 -26.00
C ARG A 345 -18.79 25.45 -26.27
N ILE A 346 -19.18 26.32 -25.34
CA ILE A 346 -20.29 27.27 -25.50
C ILE A 346 -19.99 28.27 -26.62
N ASP A 347 -18.77 28.81 -26.65
CA ASP A 347 -18.33 29.78 -27.67
C ASP A 347 -18.25 29.15 -29.06
N ALA A 348 -17.84 27.89 -29.14
CA ALA A 348 -17.78 27.13 -30.39
C ALA A 348 -19.14 26.60 -30.87
N THR A 349 -20.24 26.76 -30.10
CA THR A 349 -21.55 26.21 -30.44
C THR A 349 -22.45 27.24 -31.13
N PRO A 350 -22.82 27.05 -32.42
CA PRO A 350 -23.67 27.99 -33.16
C PRO A 350 -25.18 27.82 -32.91
N ASN A 351 -25.61 26.72 -32.25
CA ASN A 351 -27.03 26.45 -32.00
C ASN A 351 -27.52 27.16 -30.71
N PRO A 352 -28.48 28.10 -30.78
CA PRO A 352 -28.93 28.88 -29.63
C PRO A 352 -29.59 28.07 -28.51
N GLN A 353 -30.30 26.98 -28.84
CA GLN A 353 -30.97 26.15 -27.82
C GLN A 353 -29.97 25.28 -27.05
N VAL A 354 -28.94 24.78 -27.75
CA VAL A 354 -27.86 24.01 -27.13
C VAL A 354 -26.98 24.94 -26.29
N LYS A 355 -26.71 26.16 -26.79
CA LYS A 355 -25.97 27.19 -26.06
C LYS A 355 -26.64 27.51 -24.71
N LYS A 356 -27.96 27.77 -24.72
CA LYS A 356 -28.75 28.02 -23.50
C LYS A 356 -28.72 26.84 -22.50
N GLY A 357 -28.70 25.60 -23.01
CA GLY A 357 -28.56 24.41 -22.16
C GLY A 357 -27.17 24.29 -21.53
N LEU A 358 -26.12 24.61 -22.28
CA LEU A 358 -24.74 24.61 -21.79
C LEU A 358 -24.48 25.76 -20.81
N ASP A 359 -25.05 26.95 -21.05
CA ASP A 359 -24.98 28.09 -20.13
C ASP A 359 -25.60 27.73 -18.76
N SER A 360 -26.74 27.03 -18.76
CA SER A 360 -27.36 26.55 -17.50
C SER A 360 -26.51 25.53 -16.75
N ILE A 361 -25.68 24.74 -17.45
CA ILE A 361 -24.75 23.78 -16.84
C ILE A 361 -23.52 24.53 -16.31
N LEU A 362 -23.05 25.55 -17.05
CA LEU A 362 -21.94 26.41 -16.66
C LEU A 362 -22.25 27.17 -15.36
N ASP A 363 -23.44 27.76 -15.26
CA ASP A 363 -23.89 28.46 -14.05
C ASP A 363 -23.89 27.53 -12.82
N GLY A 364 -24.34 26.28 -13.01
CA GLY A 364 -24.33 25.26 -11.96
C GLY A 364 -22.94 24.77 -11.54
N LEU A 365 -21.94 24.84 -12.43
CA LEU A 365 -20.54 24.55 -12.09
C LEU A 365 -19.86 25.75 -11.42
N ILE A 366 -20.13 26.97 -11.87
CA ILE A 366 -19.60 28.19 -11.26
C ILE A 366 -20.10 28.35 -9.82
N SER A 367 -21.35 28.00 -9.53
CA SER A 367 -21.91 28.05 -8.16
C SER A 367 -21.26 27.06 -7.19
N GLN A 368 -20.45 26.12 -7.67
CA GLN A 368 -19.70 25.17 -6.85
C GLN A 368 -18.30 25.67 -6.47
N LEU A 369 -17.83 26.79 -7.03
CA LEU A 369 -16.58 27.43 -6.62
C LEU A 369 -16.78 28.23 -5.32
N PRO A 370 -15.88 28.12 -4.33
CA PRO A 370 -15.96 28.92 -3.12
C PRO A 370 -15.78 30.41 -3.43
N THR A 371 -16.66 31.26 -2.89
CA THR A 371 -16.60 32.72 -3.05
C THR A 371 -15.50 33.30 -2.15
N ASN A 372 -14.46 33.91 -2.73
CA ASN A 372 -13.54 34.75 -1.99
C ASN A 372 -14.29 36.00 -1.48
N SER A 373 -14.70 35.99 -0.22
CA SER A 373 -15.11 37.20 0.51
C SER A 373 -14.32 37.27 1.81
N GLY A 374 -13.42 38.27 1.91
CA GLY A 374 -12.78 38.65 3.16
C GLY A 374 -11.25 38.55 3.18
N LYS A 375 -10.57 39.38 2.39
CA LYS A 375 -9.34 40.05 2.85
C LYS A 375 -9.50 41.51 2.46
N ASP A 376 -9.91 42.30 3.45
CA ASP A 376 -9.78 43.75 3.39
C ASP A 376 -8.30 44.05 3.14
N ILE A 377 -8.07 44.81 2.08
CA ILE A 377 -6.80 45.43 1.76
C ILE A 377 -6.75 46.64 2.69
N ASP A 378 -5.90 46.60 3.70
CA ASP A 378 -5.42 47.82 4.35
C ASP A 378 -4.61 48.57 3.29
N GLU A 379 -5.23 49.57 2.68
CA GLU A 379 -4.56 50.57 1.86
C GLU A 379 -3.88 51.57 2.81
N ASP A 380 -2.58 51.37 3.01
CA ASP A 380 -1.66 52.43 3.43
C ASP A 380 -1.59 53.46 2.29
N GLU A 381 -2.28 54.58 2.43
CA GLU A 381 -1.95 55.82 1.73
C GLU A 381 -1.58 56.91 2.76
N ASP A 382 -0.29 57.24 2.74
CA ASP A 382 0.36 58.34 3.43
C ASP A 382 -0.03 59.70 2.82
N GLU A 383 -0.20 60.67 3.73
CA GLU A 383 0.04 62.13 3.62
C GLU A 383 -0.74 62.98 2.57
N VAL A 384 -1.39 64.05 3.07
CA VAL A 384 -0.96 65.47 2.94
C VAL A 384 -2.14 66.45 3.22
N ASP A 385 -1.87 67.45 4.06
CA ASP A 385 -2.56 68.75 4.29
C ASP A 385 -4.07 68.76 4.62
N GLY A 386 -4.60 69.63 5.47
CA GLY A 386 -4.14 70.88 6.04
C GLY A 386 -5.37 71.62 6.60
N SER A 387 -5.17 72.32 7.72
CA SER A 387 -5.95 73.44 8.29
C SER A 387 -7.40 73.73 7.87
N GLU A 388 -8.27 73.88 8.88
CA GLU A 388 -9.16 75.04 9.17
C GLU A 388 -10.29 74.55 10.11
N ASP A 389 -10.27 74.92 11.39
CA ASP A 389 -11.00 76.05 11.99
C ASP A 389 -12.53 75.88 12.01
N ASP A 390 -13.06 75.73 13.24
CA ASP A 390 -14.00 76.68 13.87
C ASP A 390 -15.23 76.08 14.62
N SER A 391 -15.37 76.64 15.82
CA SER A 391 -16.56 76.96 16.65
C SER A 391 -17.57 75.94 17.20
N GLY A 392 -17.85 76.15 18.51
CA GLY A 392 -19.15 75.96 19.17
C GLY A 392 -19.14 74.92 20.31
N ASP A 393 -18.80 75.27 21.56
CA ASP A 393 -19.70 75.86 22.59
C ASP A 393 -20.92 74.95 22.86
N SER A 394 -21.35 74.56 24.06
CA SER A 394 -21.16 74.92 25.47
C SER A 394 -21.84 73.80 26.28
N ASP A 395 -21.44 73.54 27.51
CA ASP A 395 -22.23 73.92 28.71
C ASP A 395 -21.78 73.12 29.96
N ALA A 396 -21.87 73.83 31.07
CA ALA A 396 -21.18 73.61 32.32
C ALA A 396 -22.03 72.91 33.40
N GLY A 397 -21.32 72.42 34.42
CA GLY A 397 -21.76 72.37 35.83
C GLY A 397 -22.53 71.12 36.23
N SER A 398 -22.39 70.58 37.43
CA SER A 398 -21.82 71.12 38.66
C SER A 398 -21.64 69.99 39.69
N GLU A 399 -20.61 70.10 40.54
CA GLU A 399 -20.60 69.91 42.01
C GLU A 399 -21.64 68.97 42.67
N GLN A 400 -21.37 68.18 43.71
CA GLN A 400 -20.37 68.23 44.78
C GLN A 400 -20.53 66.96 45.67
N ALA A 401 -19.49 66.69 46.46
CA ALA A 401 -19.46 65.99 47.76
C ALA A 401 -19.55 64.45 47.80
#